data_AF-A0A0G1C047-F1
#
_entry.id   AF-A0A0G1C047-F1
#
_cell.length_a   1.000
_cell.length_b   1.000
_cell.length_c   1.000
_cell.angle_alpha   90.00
_cell.angle_beta   90.00
_cell.angle_gamma   90.00
#
_symmetry.space_group_name_H-M   'P 1'
#
loop_
_entity.id
_entity.type
_entity.pdbx_description
1 polymer ?
#
loop_
_entity_poly.entity_id
_entity_poly.type
_entity_poly.pdbx_seq_one_letter_code
_entity_poly.pdbx_strand_id
1 'polypeptide(L)'
;MLKVAINGFGRIGRLALRAALKKHQQTMKIVAINTSGNMEAAGWAHLFEFDSTYGRYQGKVAVKGNNIIVDGISIPLLAELEPKKLPWKKLAVDLVLECTGRFRKAAEADDHLEAGAKRVLLSAPPKGGEARLDSARQAGIYIMGLNAGNYKNDKVFSNASCTTNCVAPVAKVMVKIPTSTGAAAATGVVLPELAGIFDGIAIRVPVVTGSLTDFTFLVRKKTTAAGVNQALTTAAKTYLKGILGVTDKPVVSSDVLGCEYSSWVDLEMTRVIDGDLVKILSWYDNEWGYVIRMMELALLCR
;
A
#
# COMPACT_ATOMS: atom_id res chain seq x y z
N MET A 1 16.21 10.68 -11.26
CA MET A 1 15.29 11.00 -10.14
C MET A 1 13.88 10.92 -10.70
N LEU A 2 13.01 10.10 -10.12
CA LEU A 2 11.66 9.83 -10.64
C LEU A 2 10.76 11.07 -10.44
N LYS A 3 10.13 11.58 -11.50
CA LYS A 3 9.16 12.67 -11.40
C LYS A 3 7.77 12.11 -11.13
N VAL A 4 7.26 12.35 -9.92
CA VAL A 4 6.01 11.78 -9.43
C VAL A 4 4.95 12.87 -9.29
N ALA A 5 3.73 12.62 -9.77
CA ALA A 5 2.56 13.42 -9.44
C ALA A 5 1.64 12.63 -8.50
N ILE A 6 0.92 13.32 -7.61
CA ILE A 6 -0.07 12.70 -6.71
C ILE A 6 -1.46 13.15 -7.17
N ASN A 7 -2.35 12.23 -7.55
CA ASN A 7 -3.75 12.54 -7.81
C ASN A 7 -4.60 12.16 -6.59
N GLY A 8 -5.22 13.14 -5.93
CA GLY A 8 -6.01 12.95 -4.72
C GLY A 8 -5.20 13.14 -3.43
N PHE A 9 -5.25 14.36 -2.87
CA PHE A 9 -4.55 14.72 -1.64
C PHE A 9 -5.33 14.35 -0.34
N GLY A 10 -5.94 13.17 -0.36
CA GLY A 10 -6.56 12.52 0.80
C GLY A 10 -5.52 11.91 1.74
N ARG A 11 -5.95 10.99 2.62
CA ARG A 11 -5.07 10.33 3.61
C ARG A 11 -3.81 9.73 2.98
N ILE A 12 -3.98 8.85 2.00
CA ILE A 12 -2.87 8.21 1.28
C ILE A 12 -1.99 9.23 0.54
N GLY A 13 -2.59 10.21 -0.16
CA GLY A 13 -1.83 11.22 -0.91
C GLY A 13 -0.98 12.15 -0.03
N ARG A 14 -1.48 12.57 1.13
CA ARG A 14 -0.70 13.40 2.08
C ARG A 14 0.42 12.61 2.73
N LEU A 15 0.16 11.36 3.10
CA LEU A 15 1.20 10.47 3.63
C LEU A 15 2.24 10.09 2.57
N ALA A 16 1.86 9.93 1.30
CA ALA A 16 2.80 9.74 0.20
C ALA A 16 3.74 10.92 0.04
N LEU A 17 3.26 12.17 0.19
CA LEU A 17 4.13 13.34 0.27
C LEU A 17 5.04 13.30 1.51
N ARG A 18 4.52 12.97 2.71
CA ARG A 18 5.36 12.83 3.93
C ARG A 18 6.46 11.77 3.74
N ALA A 19 6.14 10.62 3.13
CA ALA A 19 7.09 9.55 2.85
C ALA A 19 8.11 9.95 1.77
N ALA A 20 7.67 10.62 0.70
CA ALA A 20 8.55 11.15 -0.34
C ALA A 20 9.62 12.09 0.24
N LEU A 21 9.20 13.04 1.07
CA LEU A 21 10.08 14.00 1.72
C LEU A 21 11.00 13.33 2.76
N LYS A 22 10.47 12.47 3.63
CA LYS A 22 11.24 11.87 4.74
C LYS A 22 12.23 10.77 4.31
N LYS A 23 11.93 10.02 3.24
CA LYS A 23 12.68 8.80 2.86
C LYS A 23 13.20 8.77 1.43
N HIS A 24 12.59 9.51 0.50
CA HIS A 24 12.82 9.32 -0.94
C HIS A 24 13.21 10.61 -1.67
N GLN A 25 13.54 11.70 -0.96
CA GLN A 25 13.88 13.01 -1.54
C GLN A 25 15.05 12.96 -2.55
N GLN A 26 15.99 12.02 -2.36
CA GLN A 26 17.14 11.81 -3.27
C GLN A 26 16.79 10.95 -4.50
N THR A 27 15.65 10.25 -4.49
CA THR A 27 15.28 9.25 -5.51
C THR A 27 14.04 9.65 -6.30
N MET A 28 13.11 10.38 -5.68
CA MET A 28 11.87 10.91 -6.25
C MET A 28 11.75 12.42 -6.05
N LYS A 29 11.07 13.07 -6.99
CA LYS A 29 10.62 14.46 -6.89
C LYS A 29 9.12 14.51 -7.10
N ILE A 30 8.37 15.01 -6.12
CA ILE A 30 6.96 15.34 -6.32
C ILE A 30 6.91 16.62 -7.19
N VAL A 31 6.34 16.52 -8.39
CA VAL A 31 6.29 17.63 -9.37
C VAL A 31 4.94 18.34 -9.42
N ALA A 32 3.87 17.70 -8.96
CA ALA A 32 2.55 18.30 -8.78
C ALA A 32 1.66 17.43 -7.87
N ILE A 33 0.64 18.04 -7.29
CA ILE A 33 -0.42 17.37 -6.54
C ILE A 33 -1.75 17.85 -7.09
N ASN A 34 -2.57 16.95 -7.64
CA ASN A 34 -3.94 17.27 -8.00
C ASN A 34 -4.89 16.98 -6.82
N THR A 35 -5.80 17.91 -6.59
CA THR A 35 -6.73 17.93 -5.46
C THR A 35 -8.17 17.89 -5.96
N SER A 36 -9.15 17.78 -5.05
CA SER A 36 -10.57 17.89 -5.41
C SER A 36 -11.04 19.32 -5.74
N GLY A 37 -10.19 20.34 -5.58
CA GLY A 37 -10.56 21.74 -5.82
C GLY A 37 -11.59 22.34 -4.85
N ASN A 38 -12.03 21.61 -3.83
CA ASN A 38 -13.05 22.03 -2.86
C ASN A 38 -12.54 22.95 -1.74
N MET A 39 -11.24 23.29 -1.75
CA MET A 39 -10.63 24.25 -0.83
C MET A 39 -9.37 24.86 -1.48
N GLU A 40 -9.00 26.05 -1.03
CA GLU A 40 -7.79 26.74 -1.47
C GLU A 40 -6.50 26.05 -0.98
N ALA A 41 -5.35 26.46 -1.53
CA ALA A 41 -4.05 25.92 -1.18
C ALA A 41 -3.72 26.00 0.33
N ALA A 42 -4.23 27.01 1.03
CA ALA A 42 -4.11 27.13 2.49
C ALA A 42 -4.80 25.98 3.25
N GLY A 43 -5.98 25.53 2.78
CA GLY A 43 -6.68 24.39 3.37
C GLY A 43 -5.92 23.08 3.18
N TRP A 44 -5.38 22.85 1.98
CA TRP A 44 -4.55 21.68 1.69
C TRP A 44 -3.24 21.66 2.47
N ALA A 45 -2.60 22.83 2.63
CA ALA A 45 -1.42 22.98 3.48
C ALA A 45 -1.73 22.69 4.94
N HIS A 46 -2.84 23.21 5.47
CA HIS A 46 -3.31 22.91 6.83
C HIS A 46 -3.54 21.40 7.04
N LEU A 47 -4.24 20.72 6.11
CA LEU A 47 -4.48 19.28 6.20
C LEU A 47 -3.20 18.42 6.06
N PHE A 48 -2.14 18.95 5.43
CA PHE A 48 -0.84 18.29 5.36
C PHE A 48 -0.02 18.52 6.63
N GLU A 49 -0.03 19.74 7.15
CA GLU A 49 0.67 20.12 8.37
C GLU A 49 0.06 19.44 9.60
N PHE A 50 -1.26 19.51 9.77
CA PHE A 50 -1.98 18.96 10.91
C PHE A 50 -2.68 17.65 10.51
N ASP A 51 -2.21 16.53 11.05
CA ASP A 51 -2.87 15.23 10.88
C ASP A 51 -3.24 14.63 12.25
N SER A 52 -4.51 14.31 12.45
CA SER A 52 -5.04 13.82 13.73
C SER A 52 -4.54 12.43 14.15
N THR A 53 -3.80 11.74 13.28
CA THR A 53 -3.29 10.39 13.52
C THR A 53 -1.78 10.37 13.69
N TYR A 54 -1.05 11.12 12.86
CA TYR A 54 0.42 11.16 12.88
C TYR A 54 0.98 12.48 13.44
N GLY A 55 0.12 13.30 14.03
CA GLY A 55 0.45 14.61 14.56
C GLY A 55 0.90 15.62 13.50
N ARG A 56 1.42 16.74 14.03
CA ARG A 56 1.92 17.84 13.22
C ARG A 56 3.17 17.42 12.43
N TYR A 57 3.22 17.80 11.16
CA TYR A 57 4.42 17.71 10.35
C TYR A 57 5.54 18.55 11.00
N GLN A 58 6.72 17.98 11.14
CA GLN A 58 7.82 18.59 11.91
C GLN A 58 8.64 19.61 11.09
N GLY A 59 8.51 19.58 9.76
CA GLY A 59 9.13 20.54 8.85
C GLY A 59 8.29 21.80 8.65
N LYS A 60 8.76 22.70 7.79
CA LYS A 60 8.08 23.98 7.50
C LYS A 60 7.07 23.79 6.38
N VAL A 61 5.81 24.19 6.62
CA VAL A 61 4.73 24.22 5.62
C VAL A 61 4.33 25.67 5.39
N ALA A 62 4.18 26.07 4.12
CA ALA A 62 3.73 27.38 3.70
C ALA A 62 2.98 27.30 2.37
N VAL A 63 2.41 28.42 1.91
CA VAL A 63 1.70 28.53 0.63
C VAL A 63 2.18 29.77 -0.12
N LYS A 64 2.26 29.68 -1.46
CA LYS A 64 2.51 30.83 -2.34
C LYS A 64 1.66 30.68 -3.61
N GLY A 65 0.60 31.47 -3.71
CA GLY A 65 -0.42 31.27 -4.75
C GLY A 65 -1.01 29.86 -4.65
N ASN A 66 -1.10 29.16 -5.78
CA ASN A 66 -1.59 27.78 -5.83
C ASN A 66 -0.53 26.71 -5.49
N ASN A 67 0.63 27.09 -4.95
CA ASN A 67 1.68 26.14 -4.58
C ASN A 67 1.72 25.92 -3.07
N ILE A 68 1.78 24.67 -2.65
CA ILE A 68 2.24 24.31 -1.30
C ILE A 68 3.77 24.33 -1.30
N ILE A 69 4.37 24.88 -0.24
CA ILE A 69 5.82 24.88 -0.02
C ILE A 69 6.08 24.03 1.23
N VAL A 70 6.81 22.93 1.07
CA VAL A 70 7.21 22.06 2.19
C VAL A 70 8.72 21.97 2.23
N ASP A 71 9.33 22.35 3.35
CA ASP A 71 10.79 22.38 3.55
C ASP A 71 11.55 23.10 2.41
N GLY A 72 10.97 24.20 1.93
CA GLY A 72 11.49 25.00 0.81
C GLY A 72 11.15 24.48 -0.59
N ILE A 73 10.60 23.27 -0.71
CA ILE A 73 10.18 22.69 -2.00
C ILE A 73 8.79 23.20 -2.36
N SER A 74 8.73 24.06 -3.38
CA SER A 74 7.47 24.52 -3.99
C SER A 74 6.88 23.45 -4.91
N ILE A 75 5.68 22.96 -4.58
CA ILE A 75 4.93 21.96 -5.33
C ILE A 75 3.60 22.61 -5.79
N PRO A 76 3.28 22.63 -7.10
CA PRO A 76 2.01 23.18 -7.57
C PRO A 76 0.84 22.27 -7.18
N LEU A 77 -0.20 22.88 -6.63
CA LEU A 77 -1.50 22.24 -6.45
C LEU A 77 -2.36 22.48 -7.70
N LEU A 78 -3.00 21.42 -8.16
CA LEU A 78 -3.96 21.42 -9.25
C LEU A 78 -5.35 21.09 -8.71
N ALA A 79 -6.38 21.42 -9.48
CA ALA A 79 -7.79 21.26 -9.12
C ALA A 79 -8.63 20.85 -10.35
N GLU A 80 -8.14 19.84 -11.07
CA GLU A 80 -8.82 19.30 -12.27
C GLU A 80 -9.51 17.98 -11.93
N LEU A 81 -10.75 17.82 -12.39
CA LEU A 81 -11.62 16.67 -12.09
C LEU A 81 -11.59 15.59 -13.17
N GLU A 82 -11.13 15.93 -14.39
CA GLU A 82 -10.95 15.02 -15.51
C GLU A 82 -9.46 14.67 -15.70
N PRO A 83 -9.00 13.45 -15.35
CA PRO A 83 -7.60 13.06 -15.40
C PRO A 83 -6.87 13.35 -16.73
N LYS A 84 -7.55 13.19 -17.88
CA LYS A 84 -7.04 13.49 -19.23
C LYS A 84 -6.68 14.96 -19.49
N LYS A 85 -7.22 15.91 -18.70
CA LYS A 85 -6.94 17.35 -18.82
C LYS A 85 -5.72 17.79 -18.00
N LEU A 86 -5.17 16.91 -17.17
CA LEU A 86 -4.04 17.25 -16.31
C LEU A 86 -2.76 17.52 -17.13
N PRO A 87 -1.92 18.48 -16.74
CA PRO A 87 -0.75 18.91 -17.53
C PRO A 87 0.46 17.97 -17.38
N TRP A 88 0.25 16.65 -17.30
CA TRP A 88 1.29 15.66 -17.00
C TRP A 88 2.43 15.66 -18.04
N LYS A 89 2.10 15.79 -19.33
CA LYS A 89 3.09 15.98 -20.41
C LYS A 89 3.97 17.22 -20.17
N LYS A 90 3.37 18.36 -19.82
CA LYS A 90 4.06 19.63 -19.56
C LYS A 90 4.96 19.57 -18.32
N LEU A 91 4.54 18.81 -17.31
CA LEU A 91 5.29 18.58 -16.07
C LEU A 91 6.32 17.44 -16.20
N ALA A 92 6.31 16.71 -17.32
CA ALA A 92 7.13 15.53 -17.60
C ALA A 92 7.02 14.46 -16.50
N VAL A 93 5.79 14.07 -16.15
CA VAL A 93 5.50 13.09 -15.09
C VAL A 93 5.91 11.68 -15.53
N ASP A 94 6.78 11.03 -14.77
CA ASP A 94 7.18 9.64 -14.98
C ASP A 94 6.17 8.65 -14.36
N LEU A 95 5.55 9.03 -13.24
CA LEU A 95 4.57 8.21 -12.51
C LEU A 95 3.49 9.08 -11.85
N VAL A 96 2.22 8.73 -12.03
CA VAL A 96 1.11 9.24 -11.21
C VAL A 96 0.82 8.25 -10.09
N LEU A 97 0.77 8.73 -8.84
CA LEU A 97 0.16 8.01 -7.72
C LEU A 97 -1.33 8.33 -7.73
N GLU A 98 -2.16 7.37 -8.10
CA GLU A 98 -3.62 7.51 -8.17
C GLU A 98 -4.23 7.16 -6.81
N CYS A 99 -4.46 8.21 -6.01
CA CYS A 99 -4.88 8.17 -4.61
C CYS A 99 -6.30 8.69 -4.36
N THR A 100 -7.10 8.92 -5.41
CA THR A 100 -8.50 9.37 -5.25
C THR A 100 -9.44 8.24 -4.80
N GLY A 101 -9.09 6.99 -5.12
CA GLY A 101 -9.98 5.83 -4.95
C GLY A 101 -11.18 5.80 -5.91
N ARG A 102 -11.32 6.80 -6.79
CA ARG A 102 -12.36 6.91 -7.82
C ARG A 102 -11.95 6.16 -9.09
N PHE A 103 -10.85 6.58 -9.70
CA PHE A 103 -10.33 6.06 -10.97
C PHE A 103 -9.63 4.71 -10.72
N ARG A 104 -10.39 3.61 -10.83
CA ARG A 104 -9.91 2.27 -10.46
C ARG A 104 -10.12 1.22 -11.53
N LYS A 105 -10.78 1.54 -12.65
CA LYS A 105 -10.74 0.72 -13.85
C LYS A 105 -9.51 1.09 -14.68
N ALA A 106 -8.96 0.16 -15.46
CA ALA A 106 -7.81 0.44 -16.33
C ALA A 106 -8.07 1.65 -17.26
N ALA A 107 -9.21 1.64 -17.96
CA ALA A 107 -9.61 2.76 -18.84
C ALA A 107 -9.78 4.11 -18.12
N GLU A 108 -10.11 4.14 -16.82
CA GLU A 108 -10.19 5.38 -16.03
C GLU A 108 -8.80 5.89 -15.62
N ALA A 109 -7.80 4.99 -15.55
CA ALA A 109 -6.41 5.33 -15.27
C ALA A 109 -5.62 5.69 -16.54
N ASP A 110 -6.01 5.12 -17.69
CA ASP A 110 -5.43 5.43 -19.00
C ASP A 110 -5.57 6.92 -19.38
N ASP A 111 -6.61 7.61 -18.91
CA ASP A 111 -6.73 9.08 -19.02
C ASP A 111 -5.46 9.82 -18.55
N HIS A 112 -4.77 9.35 -17.49
CA HIS A 112 -3.51 9.96 -17.04
C HIS A 112 -2.36 9.71 -18.02
N LEU A 113 -2.38 8.59 -18.75
CA LEU A 113 -1.42 8.30 -19.81
C LEU A 113 -1.68 9.17 -21.05
N GLU A 114 -2.95 9.42 -21.38
CA GLU A 114 -3.35 10.38 -22.43
C GLU A 114 -2.93 11.82 -22.09
N ALA A 115 -3.09 12.22 -20.83
CA ALA A 115 -2.54 13.47 -20.27
C ALA A 115 -1.00 13.55 -20.35
N GLY A 116 -0.33 12.43 -20.61
CA GLY A 116 1.10 12.32 -20.88
C GLY A 116 1.98 11.94 -19.69
N ALA A 117 1.42 11.33 -18.65
CA ALA A 117 2.22 10.58 -17.68
C ALA A 117 2.74 9.28 -18.34
N LYS A 118 3.95 8.83 -17.98
CA LYS A 118 4.47 7.56 -18.52
C LYS A 118 3.80 6.33 -17.92
N ARG A 119 3.41 6.40 -16.63
CA ARG A 119 2.84 5.31 -15.85
C ARG A 119 1.88 5.80 -14.75
N VAL A 120 1.05 4.89 -14.24
CA VAL A 120 0.09 5.11 -13.14
C VAL A 120 0.15 3.97 -12.13
N LEU A 121 0.32 4.31 -10.85
CA LEU A 121 0.22 3.39 -9.71
C LEU A 121 -1.07 3.67 -8.93
N LEU A 122 -2.00 2.73 -8.98
CA LEU A 122 -3.25 2.74 -8.22
C LEU A 122 -2.99 2.44 -6.74
N SER A 123 -3.42 3.34 -5.83
CA SER A 123 -3.35 3.13 -4.38
C SER A 123 -4.55 2.33 -3.84
N ALA A 124 -5.08 1.42 -4.64
CA ALA A 124 -6.20 0.54 -4.31
C ALA A 124 -6.28 -0.62 -5.32
N PRO A 125 -6.98 -1.73 -5.00
CA PRO A 125 -7.27 -2.78 -5.98
C PRO A 125 -8.08 -2.24 -7.16
N PRO A 126 -7.77 -2.67 -8.39
CA PRO A 126 -8.54 -2.30 -9.57
C PRO A 126 -9.99 -2.84 -9.50
N LYS A 127 -10.91 -2.14 -10.16
CA LYS A 127 -12.32 -2.53 -10.33
C LYS A 127 -12.54 -3.09 -11.73
N GLY A 128 -13.38 -4.12 -11.84
CA GLY A 128 -13.83 -4.67 -13.14
C GLY A 128 -13.75 -6.17 -13.31
N GLY A 129 -13.40 -6.95 -12.28
CA GLY A 129 -13.27 -8.42 -12.37
C GLY A 129 -11.93 -8.91 -12.92
N GLU A 130 -11.01 -7.98 -13.19
CA GLU A 130 -9.85 -8.18 -14.05
C GLU A 130 -8.53 -7.91 -13.31
N ALA A 131 -8.32 -8.67 -12.25
CA ALA A 131 -7.00 -8.87 -11.66
C ALA A 131 -6.45 -10.19 -12.20
N ARG A 132 -5.64 -10.14 -13.26
CA ARG A 132 -4.83 -11.27 -13.74
C ARG A 132 -3.40 -10.81 -14.00
N LEU A 133 -2.48 -11.76 -14.02
CA LEU A 133 -1.03 -11.54 -14.18
C LEU A 133 -0.62 -11.30 -15.64
N ASP A 134 -1.55 -11.43 -16.60
CA ASP A 134 -1.24 -11.69 -18.01
C ASP A 134 -2.30 -11.17 -19.01
N SER A 135 -2.53 -9.86 -19.10
CA SER A 135 -3.06 -9.29 -20.35
C SER A 135 -2.70 -7.83 -20.59
N ALA A 136 -2.51 -7.47 -21.87
CA ALA A 136 -2.03 -6.16 -22.33
C ALA A 136 -3.01 -4.97 -22.13
N ARG A 137 -4.04 -5.13 -21.28
CA ARG A 137 -5.06 -4.12 -20.97
C ARG A 137 -5.52 -4.11 -19.49
N GLN A 138 -4.84 -4.85 -18.60
CA GLN A 138 -5.21 -4.94 -17.19
C GLN A 138 -4.13 -4.35 -16.27
N ALA A 139 -4.55 -3.84 -15.11
CA ALA A 139 -3.64 -3.26 -14.14
C ALA A 139 -3.02 -4.35 -13.25
N GLY A 140 -1.75 -4.67 -13.47
CA GLY A 140 -1.03 -5.70 -12.70
C GLY A 140 -1.01 -5.38 -11.20
N ILE A 141 -1.25 -6.38 -10.35
CA ILE A 141 -1.20 -6.24 -8.88
C ILE A 141 0.15 -6.71 -8.36
N TYR A 142 0.87 -5.83 -7.68
CA TYR A 142 2.21 -6.10 -7.16
C TYR A 142 2.29 -5.85 -5.65
N ILE A 143 2.88 -6.79 -4.93
CA ILE A 143 3.14 -6.70 -3.49
C ILE A 143 4.63 -6.92 -3.24
N MET A 144 5.25 -5.97 -2.53
CA MET A 144 6.66 -6.03 -2.15
C MET A 144 6.96 -7.30 -1.33
N GLY A 145 8.13 -7.90 -1.55
CA GLY A 145 8.52 -9.17 -0.92
C GLY A 145 7.77 -10.41 -1.44
N LEU A 146 6.75 -10.24 -2.28
CA LEU A 146 6.00 -11.31 -2.92
C LEU A 146 6.32 -11.36 -4.42
N ASN A 147 5.50 -10.74 -5.26
CA ASN A 147 5.57 -10.79 -6.72
C ASN A 147 6.08 -9.48 -7.35
N ALA A 148 6.40 -8.44 -6.58
CA ALA A 148 6.87 -7.16 -7.13
C ALA A 148 8.14 -7.28 -7.99
N GLY A 149 8.98 -8.30 -7.77
CA GLY A 149 10.13 -8.61 -8.65
C GLY A 149 9.73 -9.07 -10.07
N ASN A 150 8.45 -9.38 -10.30
CA ASN A 150 7.90 -9.74 -11.60
C ASN A 150 7.34 -8.51 -12.37
N TYR A 151 7.49 -7.29 -11.85
CA TYR A 151 7.08 -6.06 -12.52
C TYR A 151 7.85 -5.87 -13.84
N LYS A 152 7.14 -5.72 -14.97
CA LYS A 152 7.73 -5.65 -16.31
C LYS A 152 7.43 -4.33 -17.02
N ASN A 153 7.60 -3.21 -16.31
CA ASN A 153 7.36 -1.86 -16.81
C ASN A 153 5.90 -1.55 -17.19
N ASP A 154 4.94 -2.24 -16.57
CA ASP A 154 3.51 -2.02 -16.73
C ASP A 154 3.14 -0.54 -16.63
N LYS A 155 2.30 -0.07 -17.56
CA LYS A 155 1.85 1.32 -17.62
C LYS A 155 0.84 1.67 -16.53
N VAL A 156 -0.06 0.75 -16.21
CA VAL A 156 -1.02 0.87 -15.09
C VAL A 156 -0.84 -0.35 -14.21
N PHE A 157 -0.66 -0.14 -12.91
CA PHE A 157 -0.45 -1.21 -11.94
C PHE A 157 -0.93 -0.78 -10.55
N SER A 158 -1.03 -1.71 -9.60
CA SER A 158 -1.68 -1.51 -8.30
C SER A 158 -0.84 -2.05 -7.14
N ASN A 159 -0.78 -1.29 -6.04
CA ASN A 159 -0.21 -1.74 -4.76
C ASN A 159 -1.21 -2.58 -3.94
N ALA A 160 -2.25 -3.15 -4.57
CA ALA A 160 -3.36 -3.86 -3.92
C ALA A 160 -4.06 -3.00 -2.83
N SER A 161 -4.62 -3.65 -1.80
CA SER A 161 -5.13 -3.00 -0.59
C SER A 161 -4.17 -3.15 0.59
N CYS A 162 -4.35 -2.36 1.64
CA CYS A 162 -3.63 -2.52 2.91
C CYS A 162 -3.85 -3.91 3.54
N THR A 163 -5.08 -4.43 3.54
CA THR A 163 -5.39 -5.79 4.03
C THR A 163 -4.70 -6.87 3.19
N THR A 164 -4.61 -6.73 1.87
CA THR A 164 -3.88 -7.68 1.01
C THR A 164 -2.37 -7.64 1.30
N ASN A 165 -1.82 -6.44 1.54
CA ASN A 165 -0.42 -6.28 1.96
C ASN A 165 -0.14 -6.91 3.33
N CYS A 166 -1.12 -6.98 4.23
CA CYS A 166 -1.00 -7.66 5.52
C CYS A 166 -1.11 -9.20 5.40
N VAL A 167 -2.17 -9.70 4.75
CA VAL A 167 -2.43 -11.15 4.66
C VAL A 167 -1.35 -11.87 3.84
N ALA A 168 -0.97 -11.33 2.69
CA ALA A 168 -0.19 -12.08 1.70
C ALA A 168 1.23 -12.47 2.18
N PRO A 169 1.99 -11.64 2.92
CA PRO A 169 3.24 -12.05 3.57
C PRO A 169 3.07 -13.24 4.51
N VAL A 170 2.05 -13.24 5.38
CA VAL A 170 1.76 -14.37 6.30
C VAL A 170 1.42 -15.62 5.50
N ALA A 171 0.52 -15.52 4.52
CA ALA A 171 0.13 -16.63 3.65
C ALA A 171 1.33 -17.23 2.90
N LYS A 172 2.27 -16.41 2.39
CA LYS A 172 3.52 -16.87 1.77
C LYS A 172 4.43 -17.65 2.71
N VAL A 173 4.44 -17.34 4.01
CA VAL A 173 5.17 -18.16 4.99
C VAL A 173 4.46 -19.50 5.19
N MET A 174 3.13 -19.50 5.32
CA MET A 174 2.35 -20.71 5.58
C MET A 174 2.39 -21.70 4.41
N VAL A 175 2.34 -21.24 3.16
CA VAL A 175 2.52 -22.08 1.96
C VAL A 175 3.92 -22.73 1.90
N LYS A 176 4.95 -22.04 2.42
CA LYS A 176 6.32 -22.57 2.48
C LYS A 176 6.54 -23.59 3.60
N ILE A 177 5.66 -23.64 4.60
CA ILE A 177 5.58 -24.80 5.50
C ILE A 177 4.90 -25.90 4.66
N PRO A 178 5.57 -27.01 4.35
CA PRO A 178 5.23 -27.79 3.16
C PRO A 178 3.85 -28.45 3.26
N THR A 179 2.83 -27.86 2.60
CA THR A 179 1.75 -28.55 1.86
C THR A 179 0.83 -27.56 1.14
N SER A 180 0.08 -28.06 0.15
CA SER A 180 -0.57 -27.28 -0.91
C SER A 180 -2.00 -26.78 -0.63
N THR A 181 -2.18 -25.50 -1.01
CA THR A 181 -3.37 -24.75 -1.51
C THR A 181 -4.50 -24.34 -0.54
N GLY A 182 -4.59 -23.02 -0.23
CA GLY A 182 -5.79 -22.28 0.24
C GLY A 182 -5.59 -20.89 0.93
N ALA A 183 -6.07 -19.70 0.49
CA ALA A 183 -6.24 -19.10 -0.86
C ALA A 183 -6.40 -17.52 -0.87
N ALA A 184 -7.06 -16.90 -1.88
CA ALA A 184 -8.31 -16.10 -2.03
C ALA A 184 -8.41 -15.62 -3.51
N ALA A 185 -9.33 -14.71 -3.88
CA ALA A 185 -9.28 -14.07 -5.21
C ALA A 185 -8.07 -13.12 -5.37
N ALA A 186 -7.98 -12.04 -4.58
CA ALA A 186 -6.90 -11.04 -4.74
C ALA A 186 -5.53 -11.54 -4.23
N THR A 187 -5.51 -12.30 -3.14
CA THR A 187 -4.28 -13.01 -2.69
C THR A 187 -3.89 -14.06 -3.73
N GLY A 188 -4.84 -14.74 -4.36
CA GLY A 188 -4.61 -15.69 -5.46
C GLY A 188 -4.00 -15.08 -6.71
N VAL A 189 -4.17 -13.79 -6.98
CA VAL A 189 -3.48 -13.10 -8.08
C VAL A 189 -1.99 -12.88 -7.77
N VAL A 190 -1.62 -12.80 -6.48
CA VAL A 190 -0.23 -12.57 -6.03
C VAL A 190 0.48 -13.89 -5.69
N LEU A 191 -0.29 -14.90 -5.27
CA LEU A 191 0.11 -16.27 -4.95
C LEU A 191 -0.86 -17.23 -5.68
N PRO A 192 -0.61 -17.60 -6.95
CA PRO A 192 -1.53 -18.42 -7.76
C PRO A 192 -1.97 -19.76 -7.14
N GLU A 193 -1.09 -20.38 -6.35
CA GLU A 193 -1.37 -21.57 -5.53
C GLU A 193 -2.43 -21.33 -4.44
N LEU A 194 -2.78 -20.06 -4.23
CA LEU A 194 -3.80 -19.57 -3.34
C LEU A 194 -4.98 -18.98 -4.12
N ALA A 195 -5.47 -19.55 -5.22
CA ALA A 195 -6.68 -19.05 -5.90
C ALA A 195 -7.96 -19.85 -5.55
N GLY A 196 -9.02 -19.18 -5.06
CA GLY A 196 -10.40 -19.74 -5.01
C GLY A 196 -10.85 -20.57 -3.79
N ILE A 197 -10.12 -20.51 -2.67
CA ILE A 197 -10.22 -21.42 -1.50
C ILE A 197 -10.04 -20.70 -0.12
N PHE A 198 -10.13 -19.37 -0.07
CA PHE A 198 -10.10 -18.48 1.12
C PHE A 198 -10.99 -17.30 0.79
N ASP A 199 -11.62 -16.76 1.82
CA ASP A 199 -12.48 -15.60 1.75
C ASP A 199 -12.30 -14.81 3.05
N GLY A 200 -12.80 -13.58 3.09
CA GLY A 200 -12.66 -12.72 4.25
C GLY A 200 -13.75 -11.67 4.35
N ILE A 201 -14.23 -11.47 5.58
CA ILE A 201 -15.09 -10.34 5.93
C ILE A 201 -14.26 -9.22 6.57
N ALA A 202 -14.79 -8.00 6.55
CA ALA A 202 -14.19 -6.87 7.26
C ALA A 202 -15.22 -6.25 8.20
N ILE A 203 -14.92 -6.23 9.50
CA ILE A 203 -15.70 -5.54 10.52
C ILE A 203 -15.06 -4.18 10.75
N ARG A 204 -15.84 -3.10 10.58
CA ARG A 204 -15.36 -1.73 10.85
C ARG A 204 -15.60 -1.40 12.32
N VAL A 205 -14.59 -0.81 12.96
CA VAL A 205 -14.58 -0.44 14.39
C VAL A 205 -14.20 1.04 14.53
N PRO A 206 -14.57 1.72 15.64
CA PRO A 206 -14.28 3.15 15.84
C PRO A 206 -12.82 3.41 16.23
N VAL A 207 -11.89 3.10 15.32
CA VAL A 207 -10.43 3.30 15.47
C VAL A 207 -9.92 4.09 14.26
N VAL A 208 -9.06 5.08 14.47
CA VAL A 208 -8.65 6.04 13.43
C VAL A 208 -7.70 5.45 12.38
N THR A 209 -6.74 4.63 12.82
CA THR A 209 -5.93 3.70 12.00
C THR A 209 -5.30 2.68 12.96
N GLY A 210 -4.68 1.63 12.42
CA GLY A 210 -4.21 0.48 13.19
C GLY A 210 -5.24 -0.62 13.07
N SER A 211 -5.11 -1.40 12.00
CA SER A 211 -6.00 -2.51 11.66
C SER A 211 -5.40 -3.84 12.09
N LEU A 212 -6.28 -4.82 12.30
CA LEU A 212 -5.91 -6.19 12.65
C LEU A 212 -6.48 -7.15 11.60
N THR A 213 -5.68 -8.11 11.18
CA THR A 213 -6.11 -9.28 10.43
C THR A 213 -6.16 -10.47 11.40
N ASP A 214 -7.33 -11.08 11.53
CA ASP A 214 -7.46 -12.46 12.03
C ASP A 214 -7.44 -13.39 10.82
N PHE A 215 -6.41 -14.24 10.74
CA PHE A 215 -6.25 -15.21 9.67
C PHE A 215 -6.33 -16.62 10.23
N THR A 216 -7.42 -17.33 9.90
CA THR A 216 -7.69 -18.71 10.35
C THR A 216 -7.74 -19.64 9.15
N PHE A 217 -7.00 -20.74 9.19
CA PHE A 217 -6.79 -21.64 8.05
C PHE A 217 -6.39 -23.05 8.53
N LEU A 218 -6.58 -24.05 7.65
CA LEU A 218 -6.11 -25.42 7.87
C LEU A 218 -4.73 -25.63 7.24
N VAL A 219 -3.83 -26.34 7.92
CA VAL A 219 -2.56 -26.83 7.37
C VAL A 219 -2.56 -28.36 7.29
N ARG A 220 -2.08 -28.96 6.20
CA ARG A 220 -2.12 -30.44 6.08
C ARG A 220 -1.06 -31.13 6.93
N LYS A 221 0.09 -30.48 7.14
CA LYS A 221 1.14 -30.96 8.04
C LYS A 221 0.84 -30.47 9.46
N LYS A 222 0.54 -31.39 10.39
CA LYS A 222 0.36 -31.04 11.81
C LYS A 222 1.56 -30.26 12.34
N THR A 223 1.28 -29.20 13.08
CA THR A 223 2.22 -28.17 13.55
C THR A 223 1.91 -27.79 15.00
N THR A 224 2.68 -26.85 15.56
CA THR A 224 2.47 -26.26 16.88
C THR A 224 2.57 -24.74 16.79
N ALA A 225 2.02 -24.01 17.78
CA ALA A 225 2.15 -22.56 17.83
C ALA A 225 3.63 -22.11 17.82
N ALA A 226 4.51 -22.83 18.53
CA ALA A 226 5.95 -22.60 18.50
C ALA A 226 6.57 -22.78 17.10
N GLY A 227 6.17 -23.82 16.35
CA GLY A 227 6.63 -24.04 14.97
C GLY A 227 6.16 -22.97 14.00
N VAL A 228 4.91 -22.52 14.12
CA VAL A 228 4.35 -21.39 13.35
C VAL A 228 5.10 -20.09 13.67
N ASN A 229 5.28 -19.78 14.96
CA ASN A 229 6.01 -18.60 15.43
C ASN A 229 7.48 -18.60 14.97
N GLN A 230 8.14 -19.75 14.96
CA GLN A 230 9.51 -19.90 14.46
C GLN A 230 9.59 -19.64 12.94
N ALA A 231 8.63 -20.14 12.16
CA ALA A 231 8.59 -19.91 10.72
C ALA A 231 8.38 -18.42 10.38
N LEU A 232 7.44 -17.76 11.07
CA LEU A 232 7.16 -16.32 10.91
C LEU A 232 8.36 -15.46 11.34
N THR A 233 8.98 -15.78 12.49
CA THR A 233 10.20 -15.11 12.96
C THR A 233 11.36 -15.27 11.99
N THR A 234 11.54 -16.47 11.41
CA THR A 234 12.56 -16.74 10.39
C THR A 234 12.32 -15.89 9.15
N ALA A 235 11.08 -15.85 8.64
CA ALA A 235 10.72 -15.06 7.46
C ALA A 235 10.92 -13.55 7.68
N ALA A 236 10.48 -13.03 8.82
CA ALA A 236 10.66 -11.63 9.23
C ALA A 236 12.13 -11.21 9.36
N LYS A 237 13.02 -12.14 9.75
CA LYS A 237 14.47 -11.89 9.82
C LYS A 237 15.20 -12.07 8.48
N THR A 238 14.58 -12.74 7.51
CA THR A 238 15.22 -13.12 6.23
C THR A 238 14.49 -12.55 5.01
N TYR A 239 13.74 -13.38 4.27
CA TYR A 239 13.21 -13.06 2.94
C TYR A 239 11.96 -12.15 2.93
N LEU A 240 11.43 -11.76 4.10
CA LEU A 240 10.39 -10.74 4.27
C LEU A 240 10.83 -9.61 5.22
N LYS A 241 12.14 -9.44 5.45
CA LYS A 241 12.68 -8.37 6.32
C LYS A 241 12.21 -6.99 5.88
N GLY A 242 11.66 -6.22 6.83
CA GLY A 242 11.09 -4.88 6.58
C GLY A 242 9.65 -4.88 6.08
N ILE A 243 9.08 -6.05 5.76
CA ILE A 243 7.72 -6.23 5.22
C ILE A 243 6.86 -7.00 6.22
N LEU A 244 7.38 -8.13 6.71
CA LEU A 244 6.86 -8.89 7.84
C LEU A 244 7.68 -8.56 9.09
N GLY A 245 7.01 -8.13 10.14
CA GLY A 245 7.53 -8.06 11.50
C GLY A 245 6.87 -9.09 12.41
N VAL A 246 7.45 -9.31 13.59
CA VAL A 246 6.86 -10.12 14.67
C VAL A 246 6.98 -9.38 15.99
N THR A 247 6.10 -9.66 16.95
CA THR A 247 6.17 -9.21 18.35
C THR A 247 5.64 -10.27 19.30
N ASP A 248 6.27 -10.38 20.46
CA ASP A 248 5.86 -11.17 21.63
C ASP A 248 5.35 -10.26 22.77
N LYS A 249 5.35 -8.95 22.57
CA LYS A 249 4.85 -7.96 23.53
C LYS A 249 3.34 -7.79 23.40
N PRO A 250 2.62 -7.53 24.51
CA PRO A 250 1.22 -7.14 24.46
C PRO A 250 1.10 -5.78 23.77
N VAL A 251 0.53 -5.77 22.57
CA VAL A 251 0.34 -4.58 21.73
C VAL A 251 -1.14 -4.34 21.43
N VAL A 252 -1.51 -3.08 21.27
CA VAL A 252 -2.85 -2.64 20.86
C VAL A 252 -2.77 -1.76 19.60
N SER A 253 -3.92 -1.41 19.01
CA SER A 253 -3.98 -0.67 17.75
C SER A 253 -3.20 0.66 17.74
N SER A 254 -3.07 1.35 18.89
CA SER A 254 -2.28 2.58 19.02
C SER A 254 -0.76 2.37 18.94
N ASP A 255 -0.26 1.17 19.25
CA ASP A 255 1.17 0.85 19.16
C ASP A 255 1.60 0.59 17.70
N VAL A 256 0.63 0.36 16.83
CA VAL A 256 0.82 0.09 15.39
C VAL A 256 1.00 1.39 14.61
N LEU A 257 0.68 2.56 15.19
CA LEU A 257 0.71 3.85 14.50
C LEU A 257 2.11 4.20 13.99
N GLY A 258 2.23 4.40 12.67
CA GLY A 258 3.52 4.68 12.03
C GLY A 258 4.42 3.44 11.87
N CYS A 259 3.93 2.24 12.17
CA CYS A 259 4.63 0.99 11.88
C CYS A 259 4.82 0.84 10.35
N GLU A 260 6.05 0.50 9.94
CA GLU A 260 6.41 0.39 8.52
C GLU A 260 6.29 -1.03 7.96
N TYR A 261 5.95 -2.02 8.80
CA TYR A 261 5.64 -3.37 8.33
C TYR A 261 4.29 -3.39 7.60
N SER A 262 4.18 -4.20 6.55
CA SER A 262 2.89 -4.52 5.94
C SER A 262 2.07 -5.45 6.83
N SER A 263 2.75 -6.31 7.60
CA SER A 263 2.20 -7.27 8.54
C SER A 263 3.10 -7.32 9.76
N TRP A 264 2.55 -7.08 10.95
CA TRP A 264 3.23 -7.18 12.22
C TRP A 264 2.51 -8.22 13.07
N VAL A 265 3.02 -9.47 13.04
CA VAL A 265 2.37 -10.61 13.68
C VAL A 265 2.55 -10.56 15.19
N ASP A 266 1.46 -10.76 15.91
CA ASP A 266 1.44 -11.01 17.35
C ASP A 266 1.62 -12.53 17.59
N LEU A 267 2.79 -12.90 18.13
CA LEU A 267 3.19 -14.30 18.34
C LEU A 267 2.45 -14.96 19.52
N GLU A 268 2.06 -14.17 20.53
CA GLU A 268 1.32 -14.66 21.71
C GLU A 268 -0.13 -14.99 21.38
N MET A 269 -0.65 -14.39 20.31
CA MET A 269 -1.99 -14.63 19.79
C MET A 269 -2.09 -15.82 18.82
N THR A 270 -0.97 -16.44 18.43
CA THR A 270 -0.98 -17.65 17.59
C THR A 270 -1.68 -18.80 18.33
N ARG A 271 -2.67 -19.42 17.67
CA ARG A 271 -3.37 -20.62 18.16
C ARG A 271 -3.24 -21.75 17.14
N VAL A 272 -3.10 -22.97 17.64
CA VAL A 272 -3.14 -24.19 16.83
C VAL A 272 -4.02 -25.19 17.57
N ILE A 273 -5.10 -25.63 16.94
CA ILE A 273 -6.08 -26.60 17.47
C ILE A 273 -5.96 -27.89 16.65
N ASP A 274 -5.96 -29.04 17.33
CA ASP A 274 -5.67 -30.39 16.78
C ASP A 274 -4.38 -30.48 15.91
N GLY A 275 -3.50 -29.49 15.99
CA GLY A 275 -2.27 -29.43 15.19
C GLY A 275 -2.46 -28.92 13.76
N ASP A 276 -3.67 -28.79 13.23
CA ASP A 276 -3.92 -28.39 11.83
C ASP A 276 -4.78 -27.13 11.65
N LEU A 277 -5.66 -26.78 12.58
CA LEU A 277 -6.40 -25.52 12.56
C LEU A 277 -5.58 -24.41 13.21
N VAL A 278 -5.00 -23.54 12.37
CA VAL A 278 -4.13 -22.44 12.79
C VAL A 278 -4.88 -21.11 12.74
N LYS A 279 -4.70 -20.27 13.77
CA LYS A 279 -5.08 -18.85 13.79
C LYS A 279 -3.84 -17.99 14.04
N ILE A 280 -3.67 -16.95 13.25
CA ILE A 280 -2.63 -15.92 13.40
C ILE A 280 -3.32 -14.55 13.46
N LEU A 281 -2.89 -13.69 14.38
CA LEU A 281 -3.28 -12.28 14.40
C LEU A 281 -2.11 -11.42 13.88
N SER A 282 -2.40 -10.51 12.95
CA SER A 282 -1.41 -9.60 12.37
C SER A 282 -1.90 -8.16 12.32
N TRP A 283 -1.23 -7.29 13.05
CA TRP A 283 -1.43 -5.85 13.03
C TRP A 283 -0.85 -5.21 11.77
N TYR A 284 -1.42 -4.09 11.33
CA TYR A 284 -0.85 -3.26 10.27
C TYR A 284 -1.36 -1.82 10.37
N ASP A 285 -0.48 -0.86 10.11
CA ASP A 285 -0.92 0.51 9.86
C ASP A 285 -1.49 0.54 8.43
N ASN A 286 -2.82 0.59 8.36
CA ASN A 286 -3.57 0.56 7.12
C ASN A 286 -3.38 1.81 6.25
N GLU A 287 -2.66 2.84 6.71
CA GLU A 287 -2.25 3.97 5.89
C GLU A 287 -0.72 4.10 5.78
N TRP A 288 0.03 4.14 6.89
CA TRP A 288 1.48 4.39 6.82
C TRP A 288 2.25 3.22 6.22
N GLY A 289 2.09 2.00 6.77
CA GLY A 289 2.75 0.80 6.24
C GLY A 289 2.38 0.53 4.78
N TYR A 290 1.12 0.78 4.42
CA TYR A 290 0.65 0.72 3.02
C TYR A 290 1.34 1.75 2.11
N VAL A 291 1.47 3.01 2.57
CA VAL A 291 2.16 4.06 1.83
C VAL A 291 3.63 3.73 1.64
N ILE A 292 4.33 3.19 2.64
CA ILE A 292 5.74 2.77 2.47
C ILE A 292 5.85 1.73 1.34
N ARG A 293 4.96 0.72 1.29
CA ARG A 293 4.92 -0.24 0.17
C ARG A 293 4.64 0.41 -1.17
N MET A 294 3.71 1.37 -1.23
CA MET A 294 3.40 2.10 -2.46
C MET A 294 4.60 2.90 -2.95
N MET A 295 5.36 3.53 -2.05
CA MET A 295 6.57 4.29 -2.40
C MET A 295 7.72 3.36 -2.83
N GLU A 296 7.91 2.21 -2.17
CA GLU A 296 8.87 1.19 -2.58
C GLU A 296 8.54 0.64 -3.98
N LEU A 297 7.27 0.32 -4.24
CA LEU A 297 6.80 -0.17 -5.54
C LEU A 297 6.97 0.89 -6.65
N ALA A 298 6.70 2.17 -6.34
CA ALA A 298 6.95 3.28 -7.25
C ALA A 298 8.43 3.45 -7.63
N LEU A 299 9.39 3.04 -6.78
CA LEU A 299 10.82 3.06 -7.12
C LEU A 299 11.21 2.04 -8.19
N LEU A 300 10.38 1.03 -8.48
CA LEU A 300 10.63 0.08 -9.58
C LEU A 300 10.44 0.70 -10.98
N CYS A 301 9.87 1.91 -11.07
CA CYS A 301 9.66 2.64 -12.32
C CYS A 301 10.85 3.52 -12.75
N ARG A 302 11.96 3.49 -11.99
CA ARG A 302 13.14 4.36 -12.13
C ARG A 302 14.03 4.04 -13.33
#